data_AF-A0A0M8SNX5-F1
#
_entry.id   AF-A0A0M8SNX5-F1
#
_cell.length_a   1.000
_cell.length_b   1.000
_cell.length_c   1.000
_cell.angle_alpha   90.00
_cell.angle_beta   90.00
_cell.angle_gamma   90.00
#
_symmetry.space_group_name_H-M   'P 1'
#
loop_
_entity.id
_entity.type
_entity.pdbx_description
1 polymer ?
#
loop_
_entity_poly.entity_id
_entity_poly.type
_entity_poly.pdbx_seq_one_letter_code
_entity_poly.pdbx_strand_id
1 'polypeptide(L)'
;MTTVAAPRPALRPALRAAAIAACLPYLCLKFAWVAGSHLGIPDHSVLLAHRASMAAANSASVLMDSCVIVLALLLTRPWGLRVRAWLLALPMWLATGLLAPVMTGYPLQLLVRALSGTAVGKPSDPASAPFLDEWVFGVVYTGFIIQGLALGTLFALYARDRWGHLWRGRLGELPDGTVRPALRTAAGAVAVLSLLPAGTHLLWSTGSAAGLSPSLAEGRTADQYVVEAVFAAFAVLGAAGVLMVAFGLGRSLPLRIPLALAWLGSGATACWGGWLWLSALTVTDGAADGPTALMDLTYAVQMIVGTLVVTLGARFFAERRRHPGRTP
;
A
#
# COMPACT_ATOMS: atom_id res chain seq x y z
N MET A 1 -0.09 15.88 34.14
CA MET A 1 1.02 16.09 33.18
C MET A 1 1.73 14.77 32.96
N THR A 2 1.45 14.07 31.87
CA THR A 2 2.17 12.86 31.47
C THR A 2 3.43 13.29 30.72
N THR A 3 4.58 13.07 31.34
CA THR A 3 5.90 13.23 30.71
C THR A 3 6.02 12.25 29.54
N VAL A 4 5.93 12.77 28.31
CA VAL A 4 6.27 12.01 27.12
C VAL A 4 7.77 11.74 27.20
N ALA A 5 8.14 10.49 27.46
CA ALA A 5 9.53 10.07 27.48
C ALA A 5 10.23 10.54 26.20
N ALA A 6 11.35 11.25 26.36
CA ALA A 6 12.18 11.65 25.23
C ALA A 6 12.52 10.38 24.42
N PRO A 7 12.32 10.38 23.09
CA PRO A 7 12.63 9.21 22.28
C PRO A 7 14.08 8.81 22.51
N ARG A 8 14.31 7.55 22.90
CA ARG A 8 15.63 7.01 23.22
C ARG A 8 16.60 7.36 22.08
N PRO A 9 17.82 7.86 22.37
CA PRO A 9 18.77 8.33 21.35
C PRO A 9 19.09 7.27 20.26
N ALA A 10 18.84 5.99 20.53
CA ALA A 10 19.05 4.87 19.61
C ALA A 10 17.86 4.52 18.69
N LEU A 11 16.67 5.13 18.83
CA LEU A 11 15.47 4.68 18.11
C LEU A 11 15.58 4.82 16.58
N ARG A 12 15.98 5.99 16.06
CA ARG A 12 16.10 6.21 14.60
C ARG A 12 17.18 5.34 13.96
N PRO A 13 18.39 5.21 14.53
CA PRO A 13 19.39 4.25 14.05
C PRO A 13 18.86 2.81 14.02
N ALA A 14 18.16 2.37 15.06
CA ALA A 14 17.60 1.02 15.15
C ALA A 14 16.53 0.77 14.07
N LEU A 15 15.58 1.69 13.91
CA LEU A 15 14.55 1.58 12.86
C LEU A 15 15.15 1.57 11.46
N ARG A 16 16.20 2.37 11.21
CA ARG A 16 16.91 2.34 9.93
C ARG A 16 17.59 1.00 9.69
N ALA A 17 18.28 0.47 10.70
CA ALA A 17 18.94 -0.83 10.59
C ALA A 17 17.91 -1.93 10.34
N ALA A 18 16.78 -1.91 11.06
CA ALA A 18 15.68 -2.86 10.86
C ALA A 18 15.10 -2.77 9.44
N ALA A 19 14.85 -1.57 8.91
CA ALA A 19 14.36 -1.38 7.55
C ALA A 19 15.33 -1.96 6.51
N ILE A 20 16.62 -1.65 6.62
CA ILE A 20 17.65 -2.14 5.68
C ILE A 20 17.80 -3.66 5.78
N ALA A 21 17.90 -4.20 7.01
CA ALA A 21 18.06 -5.63 7.23
C ALA A 21 16.85 -6.42 6.70
N ALA A 22 15.64 -5.88 6.82
CA ALA A 22 14.42 -6.49 6.33
C ALA A 22 14.34 -6.57 4.80
N CYS A 23 15.01 -5.67 4.05
CA CYS A 23 15.12 -5.76 2.59
C CYS A 23 16.03 -6.89 2.13
N LEU A 24 17.03 -7.28 2.94
CA LEU A 24 18.13 -8.15 2.48
C LEU A 24 17.65 -9.52 1.97
N PRO A 25 16.79 -10.28 2.68
CA PRO A 25 16.38 -11.59 2.20
C PRO A 25 15.70 -11.53 0.83
N TYR A 26 14.80 -10.56 0.62
CA TYR A 26 14.09 -10.39 -0.63
C TYR A 26 15.02 -9.93 -1.76
N LEU A 27 15.90 -8.96 -1.50
CA LEU A 27 16.91 -8.53 -2.47
C LEU A 27 17.84 -9.67 -2.88
N CYS A 28 18.32 -10.47 -1.92
CA CYS A 28 19.16 -11.64 -2.19
C CYS A 28 18.45 -12.65 -3.08
N LEU A 29 17.18 -12.97 -2.80
CA LEU A 29 16.38 -13.85 -3.65
C LEU A 29 16.22 -13.29 -5.06
N LYS A 30 15.88 -12.00 -5.18
CA LYS A 30 15.71 -11.35 -6.49
C LYS A 30 17.00 -11.33 -7.30
N PHE A 31 18.13 -11.00 -6.67
CA PHE A 31 19.45 -11.08 -7.33
C PHE A 31 19.79 -12.51 -7.74
N ALA A 32 19.52 -13.50 -6.89
CA ALA A 32 19.74 -14.90 -7.22
C ALA A 32 18.89 -15.32 -8.43
N TRP A 33 17.61 -14.96 -8.49
CA TRP A 33 16.73 -15.26 -9.62
C TRP A 33 17.15 -14.55 -10.91
N VAL A 34 17.60 -13.29 -10.84
CA VAL A 34 18.18 -12.59 -12.01
C VAL A 34 19.47 -13.27 -12.48
N ALA A 35 20.27 -13.80 -11.56
CA ALA A 35 21.47 -14.59 -11.88
C ALA A 35 21.16 -16.03 -12.34
N GLY A 36 19.89 -16.42 -12.42
CA GLY A 36 19.44 -17.72 -12.93
C GLY A 36 19.27 -18.82 -11.88
N SER A 37 19.38 -18.51 -10.58
CA SER A 37 19.08 -19.44 -9.49
C SER A 37 17.58 -19.79 -9.47
N HIS A 38 17.27 -21.03 -9.11
CA HIS A 38 15.90 -21.53 -8.90
C HIS A 38 15.57 -21.69 -7.41
N LEU A 39 16.37 -21.10 -6.51
CA LEU A 39 16.13 -21.19 -5.07
C LEU A 39 14.71 -20.72 -4.72
N GLY A 40 13.90 -21.59 -4.14
CA GLY A 40 12.51 -21.30 -3.79
C GLY A 40 11.52 -21.35 -4.96
N ILE A 41 11.94 -21.80 -6.15
CA ILE A 41 11.11 -21.97 -7.34
C ILE A 41 10.99 -23.48 -7.64
N PRO A 42 9.80 -24.08 -7.53
CA PRO A 42 9.57 -25.49 -7.87
C PRO A 42 9.83 -25.78 -9.36
N ASP A 43 10.31 -27.00 -9.67
CA ASP A 43 10.70 -27.42 -11.04
C ASP A 43 9.57 -27.31 -12.08
N HIS A 44 8.30 -27.39 -11.65
CA HIS A 44 7.13 -27.29 -12.51
C HIS A 44 6.46 -25.90 -12.48
N SER A 45 7.12 -24.90 -11.91
CA SER A 45 6.56 -23.55 -11.81
C SER A 45 6.54 -22.85 -13.18
N VAL A 46 5.40 -22.22 -13.49
CA VAL A 46 5.19 -21.39 -14.70
C VAL A 46 6.21 -20.26 -14.85
N LEU A 47 6.83 -19.89 -13.73
CA LEU A 47 7.91 -18.92 -13.63
C LEU A 47 9.14 -19.29 -14.49
N LEU A 48 9.44 -20.58 -14.61
CA LEU A 48 10.60 -21.06 -15.36
C LEU A 48 10.39 -20.98 -16.89
N ALA A 49 9.14 -20.92 -17.35
CA ALA A 49 8.80 -20.84 -18.77
C ALA A 49 9.04 -19.44 -19.37
N HIS A 50 9.11 -18.38 -18.55
CA HIS A 50 9.20 -16.99 -19.02
C HIS A 50 10.39 -16.24 -18.40
N ARG A 51 11.61 -16.71 -18.67
CA ARG A 51 12.83 -16.17 -18.01
C ARG A 51 13.07 -14.68 -18.22
N ALA A 52 12.78 -14.14 -19.40
CA ALA A 52 13.01 -12.73 -19.69
C ALA A 52 12.05 -11.80 -18.92
N SER A 53 10.76 -12.13 -18.89
CA SER A 53 9.77 -11.35 -18.14
C SER A 53 10.00 -11.49 -16.63
N MET A 54 10.37 -12.69 -16.16
CA MET A 54 10.80 -12.91 -14.79
C MET A 54 11.99 -12.01 -14.43
N ALA A 55 13.05 -11.99 -15.24
CA ALA A 55 14.23 -11.17 -14.98
C ALA A 55 13.90 -9.67 -14.94
N ALA A 56 13.04 -9.19 -15.85
CA ALA A 56 12.56 -7.82 -15.87
C ALA A 56 11.75 -7.46 -14.61
N ALA A 57 10.77 -8.29 -14.23
CA ALA A 57 9.95 -8.08 -13.03
C ALA A 57 10.78 -8.13 -11.74
N ASN A 58 11.77 -9.02 -11.67
CA ASN A 58 12.68 -9.12 -10.54
C ASN A 58 13.61 -7.90 -10.47
N SER A 59 14.12 -7.41 -11.60
CA SER A 59 14.94 -6.20 -11.66
C SER A 59 14.17 -4.95 -11.22
N ALA A 60 12.92 -4.82 -11.66
CA ALA A 60 12.03 -3.76 -11.19
C ALA A 60 11.81 -3.83 -9.67
N SER A 61 11.60 -5.04 -9.14
CA SER A 61 11.44 -5.26 -7.69
C SER A 61 12.71 -4.90 -6.89
N VAL A 62 13.90 -5.21 -7.42
CA VAL A 62 15.19 -4.80 -6.82
C VAL A 62 15.28 -3.28 -6.74
N LEU A 63 14.87 -2.56 -7.79
CA LEU A 63 14.87 -1.11 -7.79
C LEU A 63 13.91 -0.53 -6.74
N MET A 64 12.74 -1.14 -6.57
CA MET A 64 11.75 -0.73 -5.57
C MET A 64 12.29 -0.89 -4.14
N ASP A 65 12.88 -2.04 -3.81
CA ASP A 65 13.45 -2.26 -2.47
C ASP A 65 14.72 -1.43 -2.24
N SER A 66 15.52 -1.20 -3.28
CA SER A 66 16.65 -0.26 -3.20
C SER A 66 16.19 1.17 -2.88
N CYS A 67 15.04 1.60 -3.43
CA CYS A 67 14.43 2.88 -3.07
C CYS A 67 14.07 2.92 -1.58
N VAL A 68 13.62 1.81 -0.98
CA VAL A 68 13.32 1.75 0.46
C VAL A 68 14.56 1.97 1.31
N ILE A 69 15.70 1.38 0.94
CA ILE A 69 16.99 1.63 1.60
C ILE A 69 17.37 3.12 1.53
N VAL A 70 17.24 3.72 0.35
CA VAL A 70 17.51 5.16 0.15
C VAL A 70 16.56 6.02 0.99
N LEU A 71 15.28 5.66 1.08
CA LEU A 71 14.31 6.35 1.93
C LEU A 71 14.66 6.24 3.42
N ALA A 72 15.06 5.06 3.89
CA ALA A 72 15.50 4.87 5.28
C ALA A 72 16.71 5.76 5.62
N LEU A 73 17.64 5.94 4.67
CA LEU A 73 18.77 6.87 4.81
C LEU A 73 18.32 8.33 4.80
N LEU A 74 17.47 8.73 3.84
CA LEU A 74 16.89 10.07 3.74
C LEU A 74 16.17 10.49 5.04
N LEU A 75 15.38 9.59 5.62
CA LEU A 75 14.57 9.89 6.81
C LEU A 75 15.39 10.01 8.10
N THR A 76 16.64 9.58 8.09
CA THR A 76 17.50 9.56 9.29
C THR A 76 18.74 10.42 9.19
N ARG A 77 19.22 10.73 7.99
CA ARG A 77 20.42 11.52 7.77
C ARG A 77 20.09 13.01 7.61
N PRO A 78 20.99 13.92 8.05
CA PRO A 78 20.74 15.37 8.03
C PRO A 78 20.51 15.92 6.61
N TRP A 79 21.14 15.33 5.59
CA TRP A 79 20.95 15.75 4.19
C TRP A 79 19.53 15.51 3.68
N GLY A 80 18.77 14.58 4.27
CA GLY A 80 17.38 14.36 3.90
C GLY A 80 16.47 15.55 4.18
N LEU A 81 16.82 16.43 5.13
CA LEU A 81 16.07 17.68 5.36
C LEU A 81 16.16 18.67 4.20
N ARG A 82 17.20 18.56 3.36
CA ARG A 82 17.40 19.42 2.18
C ARG A 82 16.58 18.96 0.96
N VAL A 83 16.10 17.72 0.96
CA VAL A 83 15.35 17.17 -0.17
C VAL A 83 13.97 17.82 -0.28
N ARG A 84 13.54 18.12 -1.50
CA ARG A 84 12.21 18.72 -1.76
C ARG A 84 11.12 17.78 -1.23
N ALA A 85 10.09 18.34 -0.61
CA ALA A 85 9.07 17.55 0.09
C ALA A 85 8.40 16.48 -0.80
N TRP A 86 8.13 16.80 -2.07
CA TRP A 86 7.50 15.88 -3.01
C TRP A 86 8.39 14.67 -3.38
N LEU A 87 9.72 14.86 -3.45
CA LEU A 87 10.70 13.79 -3.69
C LEU A 87 10.79 12.80 -2.52
N LEU A 88 10.22 13.12 -1.37
CA LEU A 88 10.16 12.22 -0.21
C LEU A 88 8.74 11.69 0.01
N ALA A 89 7.74 12.56 -0.05
CA ALA A 89 6.35 12.20 0.21
C ALA A 89 5.80 11.23 -0.84
N LEU A 90 6.07 11.45 -2.14
CA LEU A 90 5.54 10.58 -3.18
C LEU A 90 6.14 9.16 -3.12
N PRO A 91 7.47 8.95 -3.02
CA PRO A 91 8.01 7.61 -2.80
C PRO A 91 7.55 6.95 -1.50
N MET A 92 7.37 7.73 -0.43
CA MET A 92 6.81 7.20 0.82
C MET A 92 5.35 6.79 0.68
N TRP A 93 4.55 7.53 -0.09
CA TRP A 93 3.16 7.20 -0.39
C TRP A 93 3.08 5.92 -1.23
N LEU A 94 3.94 5.77 -2.23
CA LEU A 94 4.10 4.53 -3.01
C LEU A 94 4.49 3.36 -2.11
N ALA A 95 5.56 3.50 -1.32
CA ALA A 95 6.07 2.45 -0.46
C ALA A 95 5.04 2.01 0.59
N THR A 96 4.43 2.97 1.30
CA THR A 96 3.40 2.64 2.29
C THR A 96 2.11 2.12 1.66
N GLY A 97 1.75 2.59 0.46
CA GLY A 97 0.61 2.10 -0.30
C GLY A 97 0.77 0.64 -0.72
N LEU A 98 1.93 0.25 -1.23
CA LEU A 98 2.20 -1.14 -1.61
C LEU A 98 2.31 -2.05 -0.37
N LEU A 99 2.99 -1.60 0.69
CA LEU A 99 3.22 -2.41 1.88
C LEU A 99 1.98 -2.56 2.76
N ALA A 100 1.08 -1.57 2.83
CA ALA A 100 -0.04 -1.60 3.78
C ALA A 100 -0.98 -2.81 3.57
N PRO A 101 -1.42 -3.15 2.35
CA PRO A 101 -2.20 -4.37 2.12
C PRO A 101 -1.47 -5.66 2.46
N VAL A 102 -0.15 -5.74 2.25
CA VAL A 102 0.65 -6.90 2.68
C VAL A 102 0.67 -6.99 4.20
N MET A 103 0.91 -5.86 4.87
CA MET A 103 0.99 -5.76 6.33
C MET A 103 -0.31 -6.13 7.04
N THR A 104 -1.45 -5.98 6.39
CA THR A 104 -2.76 -6.34 6.96
C THR A 104 -3.25 -7.70 6.46
N GLY A 105 -3.07 -7.98 5.16
CA GLY A 105 -3.55 -9.18 4.50
C GLY A 105 -2.83 -10.43 4.97
N TYR A 106 -1.50 -10.42 4.99
CA TYR A 106 -0.75 -11.63 5.34
C TYR A 106 -1.00 -12.11 6.78
N PRO A 107 -0.96 -11.25 7.82
CA PRO A 107 -1.32 -11.69 9.17
C PRO A 107 -2.76 -12.22 9.27
N LEU A 108 -3.69 -11.63 8.52
CA LEU A 108 -5.08 -12.08 8.50
C LEU A 108 -5.23 -13.44 7.80
N GLN A 109 -4.50 -13.67 6.71
CA GLN A 109 -4.42 -14.98 6.04
C GLN A 109 -3.90 -16.06 7.01
N LEU A 110 -2.80 -15.78 7.72
CA LEU A 110 -2.26 -16.69 8.73
C LEU A 110 -3.26 -16.97 9.86
N LEU A 111 -3.99 -15.95 10.32
CA LEU A 111 -5.02 -16.10 11.33
C LEU A 111 -6.17 -16.99 10.83
N VAL A 112 -6.66 -16.75 9.62
CA VAL A 112 -7.72 -17.57 9.01
C VAL A 112 -7.28 -19.01 8.87
N ARG A 113 -6.07 -19.26 8.35
CA ARG A 113 -5.50 -20.62 8.23
C ARG A 113 -5.43 -21.32 9.60
N ALA A 114 -4.93 -20.62 10.62
CA ALA A 114 -4.84 -21.15 11.98
C ALA A 114 -6.23 -21.51 12.56
N LEU A 115 -7.25 -20.68 12.32
CA LEU A 115 -8.62 -20.93 12.77
C LEU A 115 -9.32 -22.03 11.98
N SER A 116 -9.00 -22.19 10.70
CA SER A 116 -9.54 -23.24 9.83
C SER A 116 -8.84 -24.58 9.98
N GLY A 117 -7.79 -24.68 10.81
CA GLY A 117 -7.01 -25.91 10.99
C GLY A 117 -6.20 -26.32 9.75
N THR A 118 -6.02 -25.41 8.78
CA THR A 118 -5.14 -25.65 7.65
C THR A 118 -3.69 -25.44 8.09
N ALA A 119 -2.88 -26.50 7.97
CA ALA A 119 -1.49 -26.44 8.38
C ALA A 119 -0.73 -25.36 7.58
N VAL A 120 -0.01 -24.49 8.29
CA VAL A 120 0.97 -23.58 7.68
C VAL A 120 2.00 -24.44 6.95
N GLY A 121 2.06 -24.34 5.62
CA GLY A 121 2.94 -25.17 4.78
C GLY A 121 2.25 -26.21 3.90
N LYS A 122 0.92 -26.36 3.95
CA LYS A 122 0.18 -27.08 2.90
C LYS A 122 -0.24 -26.09 1.80
N PRO A 123 0.02 -26.39 0.51
CA PRO A 123 -0.49 -25.58 -0.57
C PRO A 123 -2.03 -25.49 -0.46
N SER A 124 -2.55 -24.29 -0.69
CA SER A 124 -3.98 -23.99 -0.61
C SER A 124 -4.82 -24.80 -1.62
N ASP A 125 -4.16 -25.41 -2.61
CA ASP A 125 -4.71 -26.37 -3.55
C ASP A 125 -3.61 -27.39 -3.97
N PRO A 126 -3.79 -28.71 -3.76
CA PRO A 126 -2.85 -29.72 -4.23
C PRO A 126 -2.84 -29.92 -5.76
N ALA A 127 -3.83 -29.39 -6.48
CA ALA A 127 -3.98 -29.58 -7.93
C ALA A 127 -3.27 -28.50 -8.78
N SER A 128 -2.90 -27.36 -8.19
CA SER A 128 -2.17 -26.29 -8.89
C SER A 128 -0.66 -26.38 -8.63
N ALA A 129 0.14 -26.26 -9.70
CA ALA A 129 1.59 -26.23 -9.59
C ALA A 129 2.02 -25.00 -8.76
N PRO A 130 2.78 -25.18 -7.66
CA PRO A 130 3.13 -24.08 -6.78
C PRO A 130 3.99 -23.04 -7.51
N PHE A 131 3.58 -21.77 -7.41
CA PHE A 131 4.29 -20.64 -8.02
C PHE A 131 5.69 -20.45 -7.42
N LEU A 132 5.78 -20.48 -6.08
CA LEU A 132 7.01 -20.44 -5.28
C LEU A 132 6.83 -21.37 -4.07
N ASP A 133 7.93 -21.78 -3.45
CA ASP A 133 7.88 -22.50 -2.18
C ASP A 133 7.27 -21.61 -1.07
N GLU A 134 6.48 -22.21 -0.17
CA GLU A 134 5.77 -21.48 0.89
C GLU A 134 6.71 -20.67 1.82
N TRP A 135 7.91 -21.21 2.08
CA TRP A 135 8.90 -20.53 2.93
C TRP A 135 9.32 -19.17 2.37
N VAL A 136 9.29 -18.99 1.04
CA VAL A 136 9.61 -17.74 0.37
C VAL A 136 8.62 -16.67 0.78
N PHE A 137 7.32 -16.97 0.78
CA PHE A 137 6.28 -16.02 1.24
C PHE A 137 6.48 -15.66 2.70
N GLY A 138 6.75 -16.65 3.56
CA GLY A 138 7.03 -16.43 4.98
C GLY A 138 8.19 -15.45 5.20
N VAL A 139 9.33 -15.68 4.54
CA VAL A 139 10.51 -14.84 4.66
C VAL A 139 10.25 -13.44 4.10
N VAL A 140 9.70 -13.34 2.89
CA VAL A 140 9.52 -12.08 2.17
C VAL A 140 8.46 -11.22 2.82
N TYR A 141 7.29 -11.76 3.17
CA TYR A 141 6.22 -10.97 3.77
C TYR A 141 6.52 -10.57 5.21
N THR A 142 7.25 -11.40 5.97
CA THR A 142 7.79 -10.96 7.27
C THR A 142 8.76 -9.79 7.11
N GLY A 143 9.65 -9.85 6.11
CA GLY A 143 10.53 -8.74 5.75
C GLY A 143 9.74 -7.48 5.41
N PHE A 144 8.74 -7.56 4.52
CA PHE A 144 7.87 -6.44 4.17
C PHE A 144 7.12 -5.84 5.35
N ILE A 145 6.67 -6.66 6.30
CA ILE A 145 6.02 -6.17 7.53
C ILE A 145 6.99 -5.37 8.37
N ILE A 146 8.17 -5.92 8.67
CA ILE A 146 9.20 -5.25 9.47
C ILE A 146 9.63 -3.95 8.77
N GLN A 147 9.86 -4.02 7.46
CA GLN A 147 10.21 -2.89 6.61
C GLN A 147 9.14 -1.79 6.66
N GLY A 148 7.87 -2.14 6.47
CA GLY A 148 6.77 -1.18 6.49
C GLY A 148 6.57 -0.53 7.86
N LEU A 149 6.67 -1.30 8.95
CA LEU A 149 6.62 -0.76 10.31
C LEU A 149 7.79 0.19 10.59
N ALA A 150 9.01 -0.21 10.23
CA ALA A 150 10.21 0.58 10.47
C ALA A 150 10.21 1.88 9.65
N LEU A 151 9.96 1.76 8.34
CA LEU A 151 9.95 2.89 7.41
C LEU A 151 8.77 3.83 7.67
N GLY A 152 7.57 3.29 7.93
CA GLY A 152 6.39 4.08 8.31
C GLY A 152 6.60 4.86 9.60
N THR A 153 7.23 4.24 10.61
CA THR A 153 7.59 4.93 11.86
C THR A 153 8.62 6.02 11.64
N LEU A 154 9.68 5.75 10.87
CA LEU A 154 10.67 6.75 10.49
C LEU A 154 10.05 7.93 9.77
N PHE A 155 9.14 7.67 8.83
CA PHE A 155 8.44 8.71 8.09
C PHE A 155 7.52 9.53 9.00
N ALA A 156 6.77 8.91 9.90
CA ALA A 156 5.92 9.62 10.86
C ALA A 156 6.75 10.56 11.76
N LEU A 157 7.89 10.08 12.27
CA LEU A 157 8.81 10.89 13.07
C LEU A 157 9.41 12.04 12.27
N TYR A 158 9.89 11.76 11.05
CA TYR A 158 10.45 12.76 10.16
C TYR A 158 9.42 13.83 9.76
N ALA A 159 8.22 13.41 9.36
CA ALA A 159 7.13 14.29 8.96
C ALA A 159 6.60 15.13 10.13
N ARG A 160 6.63 14.59 11.35
CA ARG A 160 6.29 15.35 12.56
C ARG A 160 7.27 16.48 12.79
N ASP A 161 8.56 16.20 12.72
CA ASP A 161 9.59 17.21 12.99
C ASP A 161 9.63 18.27 11.88
N ARG A 162 9.51 17.85 10.61
CA ARG A 162 9.63 18.75 9.46
C ARG A 162 8.34 19.50 9.12
N TRP A 163 7.19 18.83 9.24
CA TRP A 163 5.89 19.33 8.74
C TRP A 163 4.77 19.28 9.78
N GLY A 164 5.06 18.97 11.05
CA GLY A 164 4.08 18.82 12.13
C GLY A 164 3.03 19.94 12.19
N HIS A 165 3.44 21.18 11.98
CA HIS A 165 2.54 22.34 11.97
C HIS A 165 1.39 22.24 10.94
N LEU A 166 1.54 21.48 9.86
CA LEU A 166 0.53 21.36 8.80
C LEU A 166 -0.60 20.39 9.14
N TRP A 167 -0.39 19.45 10.05
CA TRP A 167 -1.33 18.35 10.34
C TRP A 167 -1.64 18.20 11.84
N ARG A 168 -1.27 19.20 12.64
CA ARG A 168 -1.71 19.39 14.03
C ARG A 168 -3.08 20.07 14.10
N GLY A 169 -3.73 19.94 15.26
CA GLY A 169 -5.06 20.48 15.53
C GLY A 169 -6.17 19.43 15.38
N ARG A 170 -7.40 19.87 15.63
CA ARG A 170 -8.61 19.07 15.43
C ARG A 170 -9.28 19.41 14.11
N LEU A 171 -10.04 18.46 13.61
CA LEU A 171 -10.75 18.63 12.35
C LEU A 171 -11.77 19.79 12.40
N GLY A 172 -12.42 20.00 13.55
CA GLY A 172 -13.37 21.09 13.76
C GLY A 172 -12.74 22.50 13.84
N GLU A 173 -11.42 22.59 13.98
CA GLU A 173 -10.65 23.84 14.03
C GLU A 173 -10.17 24.28 12.65
N LEU A 174 -10.43 23.49 11.60
CA LEU A 174 -10.08 23.86 10.24
C LEU A 174 -10.87 25.12 9.83
N PRO A 175 -10.20 26.20 9.39
CA PRO A 175 -10.87 27.37 8.86
C PRO A 175 -11.74 27.01 7.66
N ASP A 176 -12.82 27.76 7.45
CA ASP A 176 -13.54 27.76 6.19
C ASP A 176 -12.66 28.44 5.12
N GLY A 177 -11.84 27.63 4.45
CA GLY A 177 -10.94 28.07 3.39
C GLY A 177 -11.62 28.23 2.03
N THR A 178 -10.98 28.97 1.13
CA THR A 178 -11.50 29.26 -0.22
C THR A 178 -11.51 28.02 -1.12
N VAL A 179 -10.69 27.00 -0.80
CA VAL A 179 -10.65 25.73 -1.56
C VAL A 179 -11.69 24.73 -1.06
N ARG A 180 -12.37 25.00 0.07
CA ARG A 180 -13.28 24.04 0.72
C ARG A 180 -14.45 23.58 -0.18
N PRO A 181 -15.10 24.43 -0.99
CA PRO A 181 -16.14 23.98 -1.92
C PRO A 181 -15.59 23.01 -2.99
N ALA A 182 -14.46 23.34 -3.62
CA ALA A 182 -13.83 22.48 -4.62
C ALA A 182 -13.36 21.15 -4.01
N LEU A 183 -12.84 21.17 -2.78
CA LEU A 183 -12.47 19.97 -2.04
C LEU A 183 -13.69 19.08 -1.74
N ARG A 184 -14.84 19.66 -1.39
CA ARG A 184 -16.09 18.91 -1.16
C ARG A 184 -16.61 18.24 -2.42
N THR A 185 -16.63 18.97 -3.55
CA THR A 185 -17.03 18.38 -4.84
C THR A 185 -16.12 17.23 -5.23
N ALA A 186 -14.80 17.43 -5.13
CA ALA A 186 -13.84 16.39 -5.46
C ALA A 186 -13.89 15.20 -4.48
N ALA A 187 -14.13 15.44 -3.19
CA ALA A 187 -14.34 14.39 -2.20
C ALA A 187 -15.62 13.59 -2.46
N GLY A 188 -16.70 14.26 -2.89
CA GLY A 188 -17.92 13.59 -3.34
C GLY A 188 -17.68 12.71 -4.56
N ALA A 189 -16.96 13.21 -5.56
CA ALA A 189 -16.56 12.43 -6.72
C ALA A 189 -15.70 11.20 -6.34
N VAL A 190 -14.71 11.38 -5.47
CA VAL A 190 -13.91 10.28 -4.90
C VAL A 190 -14.81 9.24 -4.22
N ALA A 191 -15.75 9.67 -3.39
CA ALA A 191 -16.63 8.75 -2.68
C ALA A 191 -17.50 7.91 -3.63
N VAL A 192 -18.08 8.55 -4.66
CA VAL A 192 -18.88 7.86 -5.69
C VAL A 192 -18.01 6.91 -6.51
N LEU A 193 -16.86 7.37 -6.99
CA LEU A 193 -15.96 6.54 -7.80
C LEU A 193 -15.39 5.37 -7.01
N SER A 194 -15.13 5.53 -5.70
CA SER A 194 -14.71 4.46 -4.80
C SER A 194 -15.73 3.33 -4.65
N LEU A 195 -17.02 3.57 -4.95
CA LEU A 195 -18.06 2.54 -4.83
C LEU A 195 -17.79 1.36 -5.76
N LEU A 196 -17.27 1.61 -6.97
CA LEU A 196 -16.96 0.55 -7.91
C LEU A 196 -15.93 -0.42 -7.33
N PRO A 197 -14.68 0.00 -7.01
CA PRO A 197 -13.68 -0.91 -6.49
C PRO A 197 -14.00 -1.45 -5.12
N ALA A 198 -14.59 -0.66 -4.22
CA ALA A 198 -15.00 -1.18 -2.91
C ALA A 198 -16.07 -2.27 -3.07
N GLY A 199 -17.05 -2.07 -3.97
CA GLY A 199 -18.12 -3.02 -4.23
C GLY A 199 -17.64 -4.30 -4.93
N THR A 200 -16.77 -4.20 -5.94
CA THR A 200 -16.23 -5.37 -6.65
C THR A 200 -15.36 -6.22 -5.72
N HIS A 201 -14.42 -5.61 -5.01
CA HIS A 201 -13.61 -6.35 -4.04
C HIS A 201 -14.45 -6.95 -2.90
N LEU A 202 -15.47 -6.23 -2.42
CA LEU A 202 -16.39 -6.80 -1.43
C LEU A 202 -17.16 -8.01 -1.99
N LEU A 203 -17.68 -7.90 -3.22
CA LEU A 203 -18.37 -8.98 -3.92
C LEU A 203 -17.46 -10.21 -4.10
N TRP A 204 -16.22 -10.01 -4.52
CA TRP A 204 -15.26 -11.11 -4.66
C TRP A 204 -14.88 -11.69 -3.30
N SER A 205 -14.77 -10.88 -2.25
CA SER A 205 -14.48 -11.36 -0.89
C SER A 205 -15.55 -12.30 -0.34
N THR A 206 -16.80 -12.20 -0.82
CA THR A 206 -17.92 -13.07 -0.40
C THR A 206 -18.08 -14.35 -1.23
N GLY A 207 -17.13 -14.67 -2.12
CA GLY A 207 -17.22 -15.89 -2.94
C GLY A 207 -17.74 -15.70 -4.36
N SER A 208 -18.14 -14.48 -4.74
CA SER A 208 -18.65 -14.25 -6.10
C SER A 208 -17.53 -14.33 -7.13
N ALA A 209 -17.78 -15.07 -8.21
CA ALA A 209 -16.91 -15.13 -9.39
C ALA A 209 -17.26 -14.08 -10.46
N ALA A 210 -18.20 -13.16 -10.17
CA ALA A 210 -18.70 -12.21 -11.15
C ALA A 210 -17.58 -11.34 -11.73
N GLY A 211 -17.39 -11.45 -13.05
CA GLY A 211 -16.39 -10.69 -13.80
C GLY A 211 -14.94 -11.05 -13.45
N LEU A 212 -14.67 -12.19 -12.83
CA LEU A 212 -13.30 -12.74 -12.76
C LEU A 212 -12.97 -13.51 -14.04
N SER A 213 -11.69 -13.66 -14.35
CA SER A 213 -11.25 -14.59 -15.39
C SER A 213 -11.53 -16.05 -14.96
N PRO A 214 -11.68 -16.99 -15.90
CA PRO A 214 -11.97 -18.39 -15.57
C PRO A 214 -10.97 -19.00 -14.59
N SER A 215 -9.66 -18.82 -14.83
CA SER A 215 -8.60 -19.27 -13.92
C SER A 215 -8.68 -18.67 -12.51
N LEU A 216 -9.00 -17.38 -12.38
CA LEU A 216 -9.16 -16.75 -11.07
C LEU A 216 -10.45 -17.16 -10.36
N ALA A 217 -11.50 -17.49 -11.11
CA ALA A 217 -12.76 -17.99 -10.56
C ALA A 217 -12.62 -19.42 -10.03
N GLU A 218 -11.89 -20.28 -10.74
CA GLU A 218 -11.66 -21.68 -10.36
C GLU A 218 -10.65 -21.82 -9.22
N GLY A 219 -9.57 -21.03 -9.23
CA GLY A 219 -8.48 -21.10 -8.26
C GLY A 219 -8.72 -20.37 -6.93
N ARG A 220 -9.98 -20.16 -6.50
CA ARG A 220 -10.30 -19.35 -5.32
C ARG A 220 -9.97 -20.06 -4.01
N THR A 221 -9.24 -19.35 -3.15
CA THR A 221 -8.76 -19.82 -1.85
C THR A 221 -9.18 -18.87 -0.72
N ALA A 222 -9.16 -19.36 0.52
CA ALA A 222 -9.36 -18.54 1.72
C ALA A 222 -8.46 -17.29 1.74
N ASP A 223 -7.22 -17.44 1.26
CA ASP A 223 -6.25 -16.37 1.23
C ASP A 223 -6.63 -15.24 0.28
N GLN A 224 -7.21 -15.59 -0.87
CA GLN A 224 -7.67 -14.59 -1.85
C GLN A 224 -8.91 -13.86 -1.33
N TYR A 225 -9.88 -14.55 -0.70
CA TYR A 225 -11.04 -13.87 -0.08
C TYR A 225 -10.61 -12.80 0.94
N VAL A 226 -9.59 -13.11 1.75
CA VAL A 226 -9.00 -12.17 2.70
C VAL A 226 -8.39 -10.94 1.99
N VAL A 227 -7.64 -11.16 0.91
CA VAL A 227 -7.01 -10.07 0.15
C VAL A 227 -8.06 -9.15 -0.47
N GLU A 228 -9.12 -9.71 -1.04
CA GLU A 228 -10.22 -8.91 -1.58
C GLU A 228 -10.86 -8.04 -0.49
N ALA A 229 -11.14 -8.60 0.69
CA ALA A 229 -11.70 -7.85 1.81
C ALA A 229 -10.77 -6.69 2.25
N VAL A 230 -9.46 -6.93 2.24
CA VAL A 230 -8.44 -5.91 2.55
C VAL A 230 -8.45 -4.79 1.51
N PHE A 231 -8.52 -5.09 0.22
CA PHE A 231 -8.61 -4.06 -0.82
C PHE A 231 -9.89 -3.24 -0.71
N ALA A 232 -11.03 -3.88 -0.45
CA ALA A 232 -12.28 -3.18 -0.17
C ALA A 232 -12.14 -2.24 1.03
N ALA A 233 -11.53 -2.70 2.12
CA ALA A 233 -11.30 -1.90 3.31
C ALA A 233 -10.44 -0.66 3.01
N PHE A 234 -9.31 -0.79 2.30
CA PHE A 234 -8.47 0.37 1.96
C PHE A 234 -9.18 1.37 1.05
N ALA A 235 -10.00 0.92 0.11
CA ALA A 235 -10.83 1.81 -0.72
C ALA A 235 -11.81 2.64 0.14
N VAL A 236 -12.45 2.00 1.12
CA VAL A 236 -13.32 2.66 2.09
C VAL A 236 -12.54 3.63 2.98
N LEU A 237 -11.37 3.24 3.51
CA LEU A 237 -10.54 4.12 4.34
C LEU A 237 -10.09 5.39 3.59
N GLY A 238 -9.71 5.25 2.32
CA GLY A 238 -9.31 6.38 1.47
C GLY A 238 -10.45 7.38 1.27
N ALA A 239 -11.64 6.88 0.93
CA ALA A 239 -12.85 7.69 0.77
C ALA A 239 -13.28 8.33 2.10
N ALA A 240 -13.32 7.56 3.19
CA ALA A 240 -13.67 8.05 4.52
C ALA A 240 -12.72 9.17 4.97
N GLY A 241 -11.41 8.98 4.82
CA GLY A 241 -10.42 9.99 5.17
C GLY A 241 -10.63 11.32 4.44
N VAL A 242 -10.86 11.28 3.11
CA VAL A 242 -11.07 12.50 2.32
C VAL A 242 -12.41 13.17 2.65
N LEU A 243 -13.48 12.39 2.86
CA LEU A 243 -14.80 12.90 3.25
C LEU A 243 -14.76 13.56 4.63
N MET A 244 -14.06 12.95 5.58
CA MET A 244 -13.85 13.54 6.90
C MET A 244 -13.18 14.91 6.79
N VAL A 245 -12.09 15.03 6.01
CA VAL A 245 -11.42 16.33 5.80
C VAL A 245 -12.34 17.35 5.11
N ALA A 246 -13.01 16.95 4.02
CA ALA A 246 -13.80 17.86 3.20
C ALA A 246 -15.07 18.40 3.91
N PHE A 247 -15.77 17.52 4.63
CA PHE A 247 -17.04 17.84 5.28
C PHE A 247 -16.89 18.10 6.79
N GLY A 248 -15.73 17.85 7.37
CA GLY A 248 -15.50 18.02 8.81
C GLY A 248 -16.19 16.94 9.66
N LEU A 249 -16.34 15.73 9.13
CA LEU A 249 -16.97 14.61 9.85
C LEU A 249 -16.07 14.14 11.00
N GLY A 250 -16.61 14.08 12.22
CA GLY A 250 -15.81 13.76 13.41
C GLY A 250 -14.96 14.96 13.88
N ARG A 251 -15.60 16.12 14.06
CA ARG A 251 -14.97 17.41 14.42
C ARG A 251 -14.01 17.34 15.63
N SER A 252 -14.26 16.43 16.57
CA SER A 252 -13.45 16.24 17.78
C SER A 252 -12.15 15.46 17.53
N LEU A 253 -12.04 14.76 16.40
CA LEU A 253 -10.89 13.92 16.08
C LEU A 253 -9.65 14.76 15.76
N PRO A 254 -8.46 14.29 16.15
CA PRO A 254 -7.22 14.92 15.73
C PRO A 254 -7.05 14.76 14.22
N LEU A 255 -6.67 15.85 13.54
CA LEU A 255 -6.57 15.93 12.07
C LEU A 255 -5.67 14.84 11.46
N ARG A 256 -4.68 14.35 12.21
CA ARG A 256 -3.80 13.24 11.80
C ARG A 256 -4.54 11.94 11.44
N ILE A 257 -5.69 11.67 12.06
CA ILE A 257 -6.45 10.43 11.80
C ILE A 257 -7.01 10.42 10.38
N PRO A 258 -7.88 11.36 9.97
CA PRO A 258 -8.41 11.35 8.61
C PRO A 258 -7.32 11.52 7.54
N LEU A 259 -6.22 12.23 7.86
CA LEU A 259 -5.06 12.29 6.97
C LEU A 259 -4.34 10.95 6.82
N ALA A 260 -4.18 10.17 7.90
CA ALA A 260 -3.58 8.84 7.82
C ALA A 260 -4.49 7.87 7.05
N LEU A 261 -5.81 7.93 7.26
CA LEU A 261 -6.79 7.15 6.50
C LEU A 261 -6.73 7.48 5.00
N ALA A 262 -6.77 8.77 4.65
CA ALA A 262 -6.65 9.23 3.28
C ALA A 262 -5.31 8.82 2.66
N TRP A 263 -4.20 8.96 3.40
CA TRP A 263 -2.86 8.58 2.94
C TRP A 263 -2.74 7.09 2.64
N LEU A 264 -3.06 6.24 3.63
CA LEU A 264 -2.91 4.79 3.49
C LEU A 264 -3.93 4.22 2.51
N GLY A 265 -5.19 4.65 2.61
CA GLY A 265 -6.26 4.22 1.71
C GLY A 265 -5.99 4.57 0.26
N SER A 266 -5.62 5.83 -0.01
CA SER A 266 -5.27 6.25 -1.38
C SER A 266 -4.01 5.61 -1.92
N GLY A 267 -2.98 5.44 -1.07
CA GLY A 267 -1.75 4.76 -1.45
C GLY A 267 -2.03 3.32 -1.84
N ALA A 268 -2.74 2.59 -0.98
CA ALA A 268 -3.08 1.19 -1.22
C ALA A 268 -3.91 1.04 -2.51
N THR A 269 -4.99 1.80 -2.67
CA THR A 269 -5.82 1.70 -3.87
C THR A 269 -5.06 2.07 -5.13
N ALA A 270 -4.36 3.20 -5.15
CA ALA A 270 -3.73 3.63 -6.39
C ALA A 270 -2.52 2.78 -6.78
N CYS A 271 -1.70 2.38 -5.81
CA CYS A 271 -0.48 1.63 -6.11
C CYS A 271 -0.80 0.19 -6.53
N TRP A 272 -1.75 -0.48 -5.86
CA TRP A 272 -2.17 -1.83 -6.26
C TRP A 272 -3.02 -1.81 -7.54
N GLY A 273 -3.95 -0.87 -7.68
CA GLY A 273 -4.70 -0.70 -8.93
C GLY A 273 -3.77 -0.43 -10.12
N GLY A 274 -2.80 0.47 -9.96
CA GLY A 274 -1.78 0.73 -10.97
C GLY A 274 -0.89 -0.47 -11.27
N TRP A 275 -0.46 -1.21 -10.25
CA TRP A 275 0.36 -2.42 -10.41
C TRP A 275 -0.38 -3.53 -11.16
N LEU A 276 -1.63 -3.80 -10.77
CA LEU A 276 -2.47 -4.83 -11.41
C LEU A 276 -2.82 -4.43 -12.85
N TRP A 277 -3.16 -3.17 -13.09
CA TRP A 277 -3.43 -2.65 -14.43
C TRP A 277 -2.18 -2.67 -15.33
N LEU A 278 -1.00 -2.30 -14.83
CA LEU A 278 0.25 -2.43 -15.59
C LEU A 278 0.59 -3.90 -15.88
N SER A 279 0.32 -4.80 -14.93
CA SER A 279 0.51 -6.24 -15.12
C SER A 279 -0.43 -6.79 -16.20
N ALA A 280 -1.67 -6.28 -16.27
CA ALA A 280 -2.62 -6.62 -17.33
C ALA A 280 -2.06 -6.34 -18.73
N LEU A 281 -1.38 -5.21 -18.93
CA LEU A 281 -0.77 -4.83 -20.21
C LEU A 281 0.36 -5.76 -20.66
N THR A 282 0.93 -6.55 -19.75
CA THR A 282 1.98 -7.53 -20.08
C THR A 282 1.42 -8.88 -20.53
N VAL A 283 0.12 -9.11 -20.33
CA VAL A 283 -0.59 -10.27 -20.88
C VAL A 283 -1.00 -9.92 -22.31
N THR A 284 -0.64 -10.76 -23.28
CA THR A 284 -0.99 -10.53 -24.69
C THR A 284 -2.51 -10.55 -24.90
N ASP A 285 -3.02 -9.57 -25.65
CA ASP A 285 -4.44 -9.49 -26.04
C ASP A 285 -4.95 -10.85 -26.56
N GLY A 286 -6.04 -11.34 -25.98
CA GLY A 286 -6.69 -12.60 -26.39
C GLY A 286 -6.24 -13.86 -25.65
N ALA A 287 -5.35 -13.77 -24.65
CA ALA A 287 -5.12 -14.88 -23.74
C ALA A 287 -6.41 -15.21 -22.97
N ALA A 288 -6.84 -16.46 -22.99
CA ALA A 288 -8.07 -16.92 -22.32
C ALA A 288 -8.11 -16.64 -20.80
N ASP A 289 -6.94 -16.39 -20.20
CA ASP A 289 -6.74 -16.11 -18.78
C ASP A 289 -6.41 -14.66 -18.45
N GLY A 290 -6.51 -13.74 -19.43
CA GLY A 290 -6.31 -12.31 -19.19
C GLY A 290 -7.35 -11.69 -18.23
N PRO A 291 -7.06 -10.51 -17.66
CA PRO A 291 -8.03 -9.79 -16.85
C PRO A 291 -9.27 -9.45 -17.67
N THR A 292 -10.44 -9.54 -17.04
CA THR A 292 -11.69 -9.18 -17.70
C THR A 292 -11.86 -7.66 -17.76
N ALA A 293 -12.80 -7.18 -18.58
CA ALA A 293 -13.16 -5.77 -18.62
C ALA A 293 -13.58 -5.20 -17.26
N LEU A 294 -14.22 -6.00 -16.39
CA LEU A 294 -14.60 -5.54 -15.05
C LEU A 294 -13.37 -5.40 -14.15
N MET A 295 -12.42 -6.33 -14.23
CA MET A 295 -11.16 -6.27 -13.49
C MET A 295 -10.35 -5.04 -13.92
N ASP A 296 -10.14 -4.85 -15.22
CA ASP A 296 -9.39 -3.71 -15.75
C ASP A 296 -10.02 -2.37 -15.37
N LEU A 297 -11.34 -2.25 -15.50
CA LEU A 297 -12.05 -1.05 -15.08
C LEU A 297 -11.90 -0.81 -13.57
N THR A 298 -11.98 -1.86 -12.76
CA THR A 298 -11.80 -1.78 -11.31
C THR A 298 -10.40 -1.26 -10.97
N TYR A 299 -9.35 -1.85 -11.55
CA TYR A 299 -7.96 -1.46 -11.31
C TYR A 299 -7.65 -0.04 -11.79
N ALA A 300 -8.16 0.35 -12.95
CA ALA A 300 -8.03 1.70 -13.49
C ALA A 300 -8.72 2.73 -12.58
N VAL A 301 -9.94 2.46 -12.12
CA VAL A 301 -10.67 3.37 -11.22
C VAL A 301 -9.98 3.46 -9.86
N GLN A 302 -9.43 2.37 -9.31
CA GLN A 302 -8.61 2.41 -8.09
C GLN A 302 -7.40 3.35 -8.23
N MET A 303 -6.67 3.21 -9.34
CA MET A 303 -5.53 4.06 -9.69
C MET A 303 -5.92 5.54 -9.73
N ILE A 304 -7.01 5.85 -10.45
CA ILE A 304 -7.50 7.22 -10.61
C ILE A 304 -7.92 7.80 -9.26
N VAL A 305 -8.73 7.07 -8.49
CA VAL A 305 -9.27 7.54 -7.21
C VAL A 305 -8.17 7.81 -6.19
N GLY A 306 -7.22 6.89 -6.00
CA GLY A 306 -6.12 7.12 -5.06
C GLY A 306 -5.22 8.29 -5.51
N THR A 307 -5.00 8.45 -6.81
CA THR A 307 -4.25 9.59 -7.37
C THR A 307 -4.98 10.92 -7.15
N LEU A 308 -6.30 10.94 -7.28
CA LEU A 308 -7.12 12.12 -6.96
C LEU A 308 -6.98 12.49 -5.48
N VAL A 309 -7.08 11.52 -4.56
CA VAL A 309 -6.97 11.78 -3.12
C VAL A 309 -5.60 12.35 -2.74
N VAL A 310 -4.49 11.81 -3.25
CA VAL A 310 -3.15 12.35 -2.95
C VAL A 310 -2.97 13.76 -3.52
N THR A 311 -3.55 14.04 -4.69
CA THR A 311 -3.55 15.38 -5.30
C THR A 311 -4.36 16.38 -4.49
N LEU A 312 -5.53 15.98 -3.98
CA LEU A 312 -6.33 16.78 -3.04
C LEU A 312 -5.58 17.05 -1.74
N GLY A 313 -4.88 16.04 -1.20
CA GLY A 313 -4.02 16.20 -0.03
C GLY A 313 -2.90 17.22 -0.27
N ALA A 314 -2.26 17.19 -1.44
CA ALA A 314 -1.23 18.16 -1.81
C ALA A 314 -1.79 19.60 -1.87
N ARG A 315 -2.98 19.81 -2.44
CA ARG A 315 -3.67 21.11 -2.46
C ARG A 315 -4.03 21.58 -1.06
N PHE A 316 -4.57 20.69 -0.24
CA PHE A 316 -4.90 20.96 1.17
C PHE A 316 -3.67 21.44 1.97
N PHE A 317 -2.53 20.74 1.83
CA PHE A 317 -1.30 21.16 2.49
C PHE A 317 -0.71 22.46 1.92
N ALA A 318 -0.87 22.73 0.63
CA ALA A 318 -0.45 23.99 0.02
C ALA A 318 -1.26 25.19 0.57
N GLU A 319 -2.57 25.03 0.77
CA GLU A 319 -3.43 26.05 1.39
C GLU A 319 -3.04 26.29 2.86
N ARG A 320 -2.86 25.21 3.66
CA ARG A 320 -2.43 25.34 5.06
C ARG A 320 -1.07 26.01 5.24
N ARG A 321 -0.15 25.87 4.27
CA ARG A 321 1.13 26.60 4.28
C ARG A 321 0.96 28.10 4.09
N ARG A 322 -0.07 28.55 3.35
CA ARG A 322 -0.34 29.97 3.07
C ARG A 322 -1.04 30.69 4.24
N HIS A 323 -1.66 29.94 5.15
CA HIS A 323 -2.33 30.48 6.34
C HIS A 323 -1.73 29.95 7.65
N PRO A 324 -0.46 30.26 7.96
CA PRO A 324 0.21 29.75 9.17
C PRO A 324 -0.31 30.30 10.51
N GLY A 325 -1.40 31.08 10.54
CA GLY A 325 -1.71 31.96 11.67
C GLY A 325 -3.19 32.15 12.06
N ARG A 326 -4.05 31.13 11.93
CA ARG A 326 -5.34 31.13 12.64
C ARG A 326 -5.48 29.87 13.49
N THR A 327 -4.57 29.74 14.45
CA THR A 327 -4.89 29.01 15.70
C THR A 327 -5.56 30.01 16.63
N PRO A 328 -6.73 29.70 17.22
CA PRO A 328 -7.21 30.43 18.39
C PRO A 328 -6.18 30.35 19.54
#